data_AF-A0A538GHS4-F1
#
_entry.id   AF-A0A538GHS4-F1
#
_cell.length_a   1.000
_cell.length_b   1.000
_cell.length_c   1.000
_cell.angle_alpha   90.00
_cell.angle_beta   90.00
_cell.angle_gamma   90.00
#
_symmetry.space_group_name_H-M   'P 1'
#
loop_
_entity.id
_entity.type
_entity.pdbx_description
1 polymer ?
#
loop_
_entity_poly.entity_id
_entity_poly.type
_entity_poly.pdbx_seq_one_letter_code
_entity_poly.pdbx_strand_id
1 'polypeptide(L)'
;MVRAPRRSVDVDGPAGRRLRRYRRSLRRRERRPRRPRQGVGAGADGGGDRARAAGGECGADAALANAERRSQRPGAGRPPPFLRPGGGARQSALPRHHRPERRRGNRPRTLPVGVRRLLLLALALALPSAASAQPGLGVKAKTGQGLYAEHCLSCHGVDGSGVTSASHPRGVLDVRGLGPPLKDVGELAADFYLTTGYMPLEDPHEQPRHTKSPFDKREIAALVAYVASFGKGTPVPTPHPERGDVSVGLSLFTEHCAGCHQVVAEGGYVTNAVAPPLHEATAVQIAEAVRVGPYLMPRFQKSQISDAQLDSIIAYVQWAKHPDDRGGWSIGRIGPVPEGLVAWLIAAVALVGCCVVIGRRVRQ
;
A
#
# COMPACT_ATOMS: atom_id res chain seq x y z
N MET A 1 -53.74 43.76 4.19
CA MET A 1 -53.60 44.00 5.65
C MET A 1 -53.83 42.66 6.35
N VAL A 2 -52.77 41.89 6.64
CA VAL A 2 -52.84 40.67 7.48
C VAL A 2 -51.53 40.59 8.28
N ARG A 3 -51.65 40.53 9.61
CA ARG A 3 -50.56 40.55 10.61
C ARG A 3 -50.07 39.12 10.86
N ALA A 4 -48.75 38.92 10.94
CA ALA A 4 -48.12 37.69 11.43
C ALA A 4 -47.93 37.72 12.97
N PRO A 5 -48.02 36.60 13.69
CA PRO A 5 -47.67 36.54 15.11
C PRO A 5 -46.19 36.20 15.31
N ARG A 6 -45.51 36.99 16.15
CA ARG A 6 -44.18 36.70 16.70
C ARG A 6 -44.33 35.83 17.94
N ARG A 7 -43.66 34.67 18.00
CA ARG A 7 -43.39 33.94 19.25
C ARG A 7 -41.90 34.13 19.60
N SER A 8 -41.64 34.87 20.67
CA SER A 8 -40.34 34.93 21.34
C SER A 8 -40.16 33.69 22.20
N VAL A 9 -39.08 32.94 21.97
CA VAL A 9 -38.68 31.81 22.81
C VAL A 9 -37.93 32.37 24.03
N ASP A 10 -38.46 32.08 25.22
CA ASP A 10 -37.88 32.40 26.51
C ASP A 10 -36.66 31.51 26.80
N VAL A 11 -35.49 32.10 27.06
CA VAL A 11 -34.19 31.41 27.15
C VAL A 11 -33.77 31.17 28.60
N ASP A 12 -34.64 31.43 29.59
CA ASP A 12 -34.31 31.27 31.02
C ASP A 12 -34.63 29.88 31.60
N GLY A 13 -34.64 28.86 30.75
CA GLY A 13 -34.71 27.46 31.14
C GLY A 13 -33.42 26.92 31.80
N PRO A 14 -33.48 25.75 32.47
CA PRO A 14 -32.37 25.15 33.21
C PRO A 14 -31.10 24.88 32.37
N ALA A 15 -31.23 24.83 31.03
CA ALA A 15 -30.11 24.74 30.09
C ALA A 15 -29.26 26.04 30.05
N GLY A 16 -29.89 27.23 30.14
CA GLY A 16 -29.19 28.52 30.13
C GLY A 16 -28.32 28.73 31.38
N ARG A 17 -28.75 28.20 32.53
CA ARG A 17 -27.98 28.30 33.79
C ARG A 17 -26.71 27.44 33.78
N ARG A 18 -26.70 26.30 33.06
CA ARG A 18 -25.50 25.45 32.89
C ARG A 18 -24.43 26.11 32.01
N LEU A 19 -24.86 26.75 30.91
CA LEU A 19 -23.94 27.48 30.01
C LEU A 19 -23.26 28.67 30.69
N ARG A 20 -23.97 29.39 31.58
CA ARG A 20 -23.36 30.50 32.36
C ARG A 20 -22.31 30.03 33.37
N ARG A 21 -22.47 28.84 33.98
CA ARG A 21 -21.44 28.27 34.88
C ARG A 21 -20.18 27.86 34.14
N TYR A 22 -20.31 27.24 32.96
CA TYR A 22 -19.17 26.83 32.15
C TYR A 22 -18.35 28.02 31.64
N ARG A 23 -19.00 29.12 31.24
CA ARG A 23 -18.30 30.35 30.84
C ARG A 23 -17.53 31.03 31.98
N ARG A 24 -17.98 30.90 33.24
CA ARG A 24 -17.27 31.46 34.41
C ARG A 24 -16.04 30.63 34.81
N SER A 25 -16.03 29.32 34.60
CA SER A 25 -14.86 28.48 34.92
C SER A 25 -13.70 28.71 33.96
N LEU A 26 -13.98 28.94 32.66
CA LEU A 26 -12.96 29.23 31.66
C LEU A 26 -12.22 30.56 31.93
N ARG A 27 -12.95 31.64 32.24
CA ARG A 27 -12.36 32.95 32.56
C ARG A 27 -11.49 32.95 33.83
N ARG A 28 -11.70 32.00 34.75
CA ARG A 28 -10.89 31.88 35.97
C ARG A 28 -9.57 31.15 35.73
N ARG A 29 -9.47 30.37 34.65
CA ARG A 29 -8.27 29.61 34.28
C ARG A 29 -7.26 30.47 33.51
N GLU A 30 -7.73 31.46 32.75
CA GLU A 30 -6.88 32.41 32.00
C GLU A 30 -6.20 33.48 32.86
N ARG A 31 -6.60 33.66 34.13
CA ARG A 31 -6.06 34.71 35.02
C ARG A 31 -4.90 34.28 35.94
N ARG A 32 -4.28 33.10 35.73
CA ARG A 32 -3.08 32.71 36.50
C ARG A 32 -1.79 33.03 35.72
N PRO A 33 -0.92 33.95 36.20
CA PRO A 33 0.36 34.22 35.57
C PRO A 33 1.37 33.09 35.85
N ARG A 34 2.05 32.60 34.81
CA ARG A 34 3.24 31.75 34.95
C ARG A 34 4.46 32.63 35.23
N ARG A 35 5.21 32.33 36.30
CA ARG A 35 6.47 32.97 36.68
C ARG A 35 7.62 32.53 35.75
N PRO A 36 8.57 33.42 35.41
CA PRO A 36 9.84 33.04 34.76
C PRO A 36 11.04 33.13 35.73
N ARG A 37 12.07 32.32 35.52
CA ARG A 37 13.48 32.53 35.94
C ARG A 37 14.37 31.54 35.17
N GLN A 38 15.16 31.99 34.19
CA GLN A 38 16.52 32.56 34.26
C GLN A 38 17.62 31.52 34.55
N GLY A 39 18.59 31.43 33.64
CA GLY A 39 19.76 30.55 33.66
C GLY A 39 21.01 31.17 34.29
N VAL A 40 22.18 30.82 33.69
CA VAL A 40 23.60 31.02 34.11
C VAL A 40 24.10 29.82 34.94
N GLY A 41 25.25 29.17 34.73
CA GLY A 41 26.38 29.28 33.80
C GLY A 41 27.58 28.44 34.34
N ALA A 42 28.38 27.88 33.44
CA ALA A 42 29.82 27.48 33.48
C ALA A 42 30.54 26.89 34.73
N GLY A 43 31.44 25.92 34.45
CA GLY A 43 32.58 25.48 35.28
C GLY A 43 32.72 23.94 35.31
N ALA A 44 33.56 23.28 34.50
CA ALA A 44 35.02 23.12 34.55
C ALA A 44 35.53 22.07 35.58
N ASP A 45 36.15 21.02 35.02
CA ASP A 45 37.25 20.15 35.49
C ASP A 45 37.39 19.67 36.95
N GLY A 46 37.78 18.39 37.09
CA GLY A 46 38.54 17.91 38.25
C GLY A 46 38.40 16.41 38.53
N GLY A 47 39.47 15.65 38.28
CA GLY A 47 39.52 14.19 38.43
C GLY A 47 39.51 13.67 39.87
N GLY A 48 39.63 12.34 40.00
CA GLY A 48 40.09 11.71 41.25
C GLY A 48 39.43 10.39 41.65
N ASP A 49 39.97 9.30 41.10
CA ASP A 49 40.37 8.06 41.78
C ASP A 49 39.46 7.32 42.80
N ARG A 50 39.31 6.02 42.49
CA ARG A 50 39.45 4.81 43.34
C ARG A 50 38.49 4.60 44.52
N ALA A 51 37.77 3.47 44.51
CA ALA A 51 38.27 2.19 45.03
C ALA A 51 37.18 1.10 45.07
N ARG A 52 37.56 -0.13 44.66
CA ARG A 52 37.34 -1.47 45.30
C ARG A 52 35.90 -1.84 45.70
N ALA A 53 35.42 -3.08 45.62
CA ALA A 53 35.78 -4.43 45.20
C ALA A 53 34.42 -5.21 45.30
N ALA A 54 34.15 -6.46 44.91
CA ALA A 54 34.95 -7.66 44.70
C ALA A 54 34.06 -8.72 44.00
N GLY A 55 34.71 -9.67 43.31
CA GLY A 55 34.39 -11.12 43.24
C GLY A 55 33.14 -11.56 42.45
N GLY A 56 33.17 -12.61 41.63
CA GLY A 56 34.23 -13.59 41.38
C GLY A 56 33.91 -14.46 40.17
N GLU A 57 34.97 -15.05 39.63
CA GLU A 57 35.05 -15.80 38.38
C GLU A 57 35.07 -17.34 38.61
N CYS A 58 35.10 -18.05 37.46
CA CYS A 58 35.66 -19.39 37.19
C CYS A 58 34.74 -20.62 37.43
N GLY A 59 34.72 -21.67 36.60
CA GLY A 59 35.52 -22.10 35.40
C GLY A 59 34.73 -23.21 34.66
N ALA A 60 34.95 -23.53 33.36
CA ALA A 60 36.09 -24.24 32.75
C ALA A 60 36.23 -25.69 33.33
N ASP A 61 36.36 -26.82 32.62
CA ASP A 61 36.87 -27.16 31.28
C ASP A 61 36.62 -28.66 30.91
N ALA A 62 36.65 -28.95 29.59
CA ALA A 62 37.20 -30.13 28.87
C ALA A 62 36.58 -31.57 29.08
N ALA A 63 36.70 -32.59 28.22
CA ALA A 63 37.59 -32.88 27.06
C ALA A 63 37.15 -34.19 26.31
N LEU A 64 37.65 -34.39 25.06
CA LEU A 64 38.01 -35.66 24.34
C LEU A 64 36.88 -36.60 23.80
N ALA A 65 36.99 -37.37 22.70
CA ALA A 65 37.89 -37.50 21.54
C ALA A 65 37.32 -38.56 20.53
N ASN A 66 37.68 -38.42 19.24
CA ASN A 66 37.91 -39.43 18.16
C ASN A 66 36.97 -40.63 17.87
N ALA A 67 36.59 -40.78 16.57
CA ALA A 67 36.90 -41.98 15.77
C ALA A 67 36.61 -41.78 14.26
N GLU A 68 37.61 -42.09 13.44
CA GLU A 68 37.57 -42.19 11.96
C GLU A 68 36.76 -43.42 11.48
N ARG A 69 36.10 -43.32 10.30
CA ARG A 69 36.28 -44.35 9.25
C ARG A 69 35.83 -43.92 7.86
N ARG A 70 36.76 -44.17 6.94
CA ARG A 70 36.77 -44.10 5.49
C ARG A 70 35.94 -45.24 4.86
N SER A 71 35.38 -45.00 3.66
CA SER A 71 35.52 -45.81 2.42
C SER A 71 34.24 -46.18 1.66
N GLN A 72 34.21 -45.75 0.38
CA GLN A 72 33.85 -46.50 -0.85
C GLN A 72 32.37 -46.63 -1.31
N ARG A 73 32.06 -45.89 -2.41
CA ARG A 73 31.30 -46.35 -3.59
C ARG A 73 32.26 -47.15 -4.52
N PRO A 74 31.86 -47.85 -5.62
CA PRO A 74 30.58 -47.81 -6.37
C PRO A 74 30.03 -49.19 -6.82
N GLY A 75 28.81 -49.21 -7.40
CA GLY A 75 28.28 -50.40 -8.07
C GLY A 75 27.00 -50.12 -8.85
N ALA A 76 27.10 -50.11 -10.19
CA ALA A 76 25.99 -50.10 -11.13
C ALA A 76 25.44 -51.52 -11.34
N GLY A 77 24.12 -51.66 -11.52
CA GLY A 77 23.50 -52.95 -11.86
C GLY A 77 21.99 -52.85 -12.07
N ARG A 78 21.57 -53.05 -13.32
CA ARG A 78 20.19 -53.14 -13.86
C ARG A 78 19.20 -54.00 -13.04
N PRO A 79 17.89 -53.70 -13.12
CA PRO A 79 16.83 -54.68 -12.87
C PRO A 79 16.35 -55.41 -14.15
N PRO A 80 15.72 -56.60 -14.02
CA PRO A 80 15.37 -57.49 -15.14
C PRO A 80 13.98 -57.21 -15.75
N PRO A 81 13.69 -57.65 -16.99
CA PRO A 81 12.34 -57.63 -17.54
C PRO A 81 11.72 -59.04 -17.58
N PHE A 82 10.48 -59.16 -17.11
CA PHE A 82 9.62 -60.31 -17.38
C PHE A 82 8.18 -59.83 -17.61
N LEU A 83 7.67 -60.15 -18.82
CA LEU A 83 6.34 -60.71 -19.14
C LEU A 83 5.74 -60.18 -20.47
N ARG A 84 5.57 -61.15 -21.36
CA ARG A 84 4.94 -61.27 -22.70
C ARG A 84 3.39 -61.03 -22.69
N PRO A 85 2.61 -61.31 -23.77
CA PRO A 85 2.68 -60.86 -25.18
C PRO A 85 1.27 -60.57 -25.79
N GLY A 86 1.21 -60.25 -27.10
CA GLY A 86 0.06 -60.53 -28.00
C GLY A 86 -0.60 -59.27 -28.59
N GLY A 87 -0.93 -59.16 -29.87
CA GLY A 87 -0.85 -60.08 -31.00
C GLY A 87 -1.39 -59.42 -32.28
N GLY A 88 -1.18 -60.07 -33.43
CA GLY A 88 -1.88 -59.87 -34.71
C GLY A 88 -1.51 -58.61 -35.51
N ALA A 89 -1.44 -58.59 -36.84
CA ALA A 89 -1.55 -59.62 -37.86
C ALA A 89 -1.03 -59.03 -39.19
N ARG A 90 -0.31 -59.86 -39.97
CA ARG A 90 -0.44 -60.12 -41.42
C ARG A 90 -0.50 -58.91 -42.39
N GLN A 91 0.51 -58.74 -43.26
CA GLN A 91 0.54 -59.22 -44.68
C GLN A 91 0.50 -57.99 -45.61
N SER A 92 1.19 -57.82 -46.74
CA SER A 92 2.01 -58.68 -47.60
C SER A 92 2.85 -57.86 -48.60
N ALA A 93 3.95 -58.46 -49.03
CA ALA A 93 4.52 -58.52 -50.40
C ALA A 93 4.99 -57.26 -51.18
N LEU A 94 6.32 -57.26 -51.36
CA LEU A 94 7.21 -56.77 -52.45
C LEU A 94 6.65 -57.04 -53.89
N PRO A 95 7.17 -56.47 -55.03
CA PRO A 95 8.62 -56.30 -55.29
C PRO A 95 9.16 -55.25 -56.31
N ARG A 96 10.49 -55.04 -56.19
CA ARG A 96 11.58 -54.88 -57.20
C ARG A 96 11.60 -53.77 -58.29
N HIS A 97 12.74 -53.05 -58.22
CA HIS A 97 13.70 -52.63 -59.26
C HIS A 97 13.25 -51.89 -60.53
N HIS A 98 13.83 -50.69 -60.75
CA HIS A 98 14.69 -50.39 -61.91
C HIS A 98 15.46 -49.04 -61.72
N ARG A 99 16.79 -49.08 -61.87
CA ARG A 99 17.63 -47.98 -62.44
C ARG A 99 17.86 -48.37 -63.91
N PRO A 100 18.10 -47.47 -64.89
CA PRO A 100 18.93 -46.25 -64.88
C PRO A 100 18.13 -45.03 -65.43
N GLU A 101 18.60 -43.80 -65.65
CA GLU A 101 19.68 -43.34 -66.53
C GLU A 101 19.79 -41.80 -66.47
N ARG A 102 20.99 -41.26 -66.70
CA ARG A 102 21.27 -39.83 -66.73
C ARG A 102 20.80 -39.22 -68.06
N ARG A 103 20.10 -38.08 -68.01
CA ARG A 103 20.14 -37.08 -69.10
C ARG A 103 20.22 -35.65 -68.57
N ARG A 104 21.04 -34.88 -69.27
CA ARG A 104 21.49 -33.50 -69.02
C ARG A 104 20.35 -32.48 -69.02
N GLY A 105 20.51 -31.48 -68.16
CA GLY A 105 20.31 -30.08 -68.54
C GLY A 105 19.07 -29.38 -67.99
N ASN A 106 19.22 -28.67 -66.86
CA ASN A 106 18.72 -27.30 -66.77
C ASN A 106 19.47 -26.51 -65.69
N ARG A 107 20.06 -25.36 -66.05
CA ARG A 107 20.74 -24.45 -65.13
C ARG A 107 19.70 -23.77 -64.21
N PRO A 108 19.87 -23.73 -62.89
CA PRO A 108 19.01 -22.90 -62.05
C PRO A 108 19.39 -21.43 -62.25
N ARG A 109 18.40 -20.63 -62.64
CA ARG A 109 18.49 -19.16 -62.69
C ARG A 109 18.90 -18.65 -61.31
N THR A 110 20.04 -17.98 -61.23
CA THR A 110 20.49 -17.29 -60.03
C THR A 110 19.52 -16.15 -59.72
N LEU A 111 18.92 -16.17 -58.52
CA LEU A 111 18.08 -15.08 -58.05
C LEU A 111 18.91 -13.78 -57.99
N PRO A 112 18.37 -12.64 -58.48
CA PRO A 112 19.11 -11.39 -58.50
C PRO A 112 19.47 -10.96 -57.09
N VAL A 113 20.69 -10.43 -56.93
CA VAL A 113 21.33 -10.06 -55.64
C VAL A 113 20.44 -9.17 -54.76
N GLY A 114 19.56 -8.37 -55.38
CA GLY A 114 18.59 -7.52 -54.67
C GLY A 114 17.59 -8.28 -53.78
N VAL A 115 17.10 -9.43 -54.23
CA VAL A 115 16.13 -10.24 -53.45
C VAL A 115 16.82 -10.89 -52.25
N ARG A 116 18.11 -11.24 -52.40
CA ARG A 116 18.92 -11.85 -51.33
C ARG A 116 19.28 -10.83 -50.24
N ARG A 117 19.47 -9.55 -50.60
CA ARG A 117 19.71 -8.46 -49.63
C ARG A 117 18.43 -8.10 -48.85
N LEU A 118 17.26 -8.14 -49.49
CA LEU A 118 15.99 -7.86 -48.83
C LEU A 118 15.61 -8.96 -47.81
N LEU A 119 15.89 -10.23 -48.14
CA LEU A 119 15.70 -11.37 -47.23
C LEU A 119 16.65 -11.34 -46.02
N LEU A 120 17.88 -10.87 -46.20
CA LEU A 120 18.84 -10.72 -45.09
C LEU A 120 18.47 -9.53 -44.18
N LEU A 121 17.92 -8.44 -44.73
CA LEU A 121 17.44 -7.31 -43.92
C LEU A 121 16.18 -7.68 -43.12
N ALA A 122 15.26 -8.45 -43.73
CA ALA A 122 14.07 -8.96 -43.05
C ALA A 122 14.42 -9.97 -41.93
N LEU A 123 15.50 -10.74 -42.07
CA LEU A 123 16.00 -11.65 -41.04
C LEU A 123 16.74 -10.90 -39.91
N ALA A 124 17.38 -9.77 -40.21
CA ALA A 124 18.05 -8.92 -39.21
C ALA A 124 17.05 -8.10 -38.36
N LEU A 125 15.86 -7.79 -38.87
CA LEU A 125 14.77 -7.19 -38.08
C LEU A 125 13.93 -8.22 -37.29
N ALA A 126 14.20 -9.52 -37.46
CA ALA A 126 13.53 -10.61 -36.77
C ALA A 126 14.40 -11.28 -35.68
N LEU A 127 15.43 -10.58 -35.19
CA LEU A 127 16.11 -10.96 -33.96
C LEU A 127 15.22 -10.55 -32.78
N PRO A 128 14.65 -11.48 -32.00
CA PRO A 128 14.04 -11.10 -30.74
C PRO A 128 15.14 -10.46 -29.91
N SER A 129 14.92 -9.24 -29.41
CA SER A 129 15.66 -8.77 -28.26
C SER A 129 15.45 -9.82 -27.18
N ALA A 130 16.49 -10.60 -26.90
CA ALA A 130 16.58 -11.34 -25.65
C ALA A 130 16.67 -10.26 -24.56
N ALA A 131 15.51 -9.76 -24.15
CA ALA A 131 15.38 -9.14 -22.86
C ALA A 131 16.03 -10.09 -21.87
N SER A 132 16.97 -9.58 -21.10
CA SER A 132 17.58 -10.27 -19.97
C SER A 132 16.46 -10.70 -19.03
N ALA A 133 15.93 -11.91 -19.23
CA ALA A 133 15.16 -12.60 -18.23
C ALA A 133 16.17 -12.91 -17.12
N GLN A 134 16.14 -12.09 -16.07
CA GLN A 134 16.72 -12.51 -14.80
C GLN A 134 16.10 -13.88 -14.48
N PRO A 135 16.89 -14.92 -14.17
CA PRO A 135 16.32 -16.15 -13.71
C PRO A 135 15.64 -15.85 -12.38
N GLY A 136 14.32 -15.69 -12.42
CA GLY A 136 13.48 -15.84 -11.24
C GLY A 136 13.81 -17.23 -10.70
N LEU A 137 14.43 -17.27 -9.52
CA LEU A 137 14.65 -18.48 -8.77
C LEU A 137 13.26 -19.07 -8.51
N GLY A 138 12.85 -19.98 -9.39
CA GLY A 138 11.57 -20.69 -9.36
C GLY A 138 11.48 -21.67 -8.19
N VAL A 139 11.65 -21.18 -6.98
CA VAL A 139 10.87 -21.70 -5.86
C VAL A 139 9.44 -21.35 -6.22
N LYS A 140 8.56 -22.34 -6.36
CA LYS A 140 7.12 -22.08 -6.31
C LYS A 140 6.84 -21.57 -4.90
N ALA A 141 7.08 -20.29 -4.66
CA ALA A 141 6.90 -19.61 -3.39
C ALA A 141 5.40 -19.45 -3.15
N LYS A 142 4.71 -20.56 -2.92
CA LYS A 142 3.32 -20.57 -2.45
C LYS A 142 3.24 -20.52 -0.92
N THR A 143 4.39 -20.47 -0.26
CA THR A 143 4.50 -20.34 1.20
C THR A 143 4.83 -18.89 1.53
N GLY A 144 4.32 -18.39 2.65
CA GLY A 144 4.56 -17.01 3.10
C GLY A 144 6.05 -16.70 3.28
N GLN A 145 6.82 -17.66 3.79
CA GLN A 145 8.28 -17.54 3.92
C GLN A 145 8.99 -17.39 2.58
N GLY A 146 8.56 -18.14 1.55
CA GLY A 146 9.15 -18.05 0.21
C GLY A 146 8.88 -16.69 -0.41
N LEU A 147 7.63 -16.23 -0.35
CA LEU A 147 7.23 -14.91 -0.86
C LEU A 147 7.97 -13.79 -0.13
N TYR A 148 8.11 -13.91 1.19
CA TYR A 148 8.85 -12.94 1.98
C TYR A 148 10.34 -12.88 1.62
N ALA A 149 10.97 -14.05 1.42
CA ALA A 149 12.37 -14.15 1.02
C ALA A 149 12.63 -13.49 -0.35
N GLU A 150 11.67 -13.60 -1.27
CA GLU A 150 11.76 -13.04 -2.61
C GLU A 150 11.48 -11.54 -2.66
N HIS A 151 10.48 -11.05 -1.93
CA HIS A 151 9.96 -9.69 -2.11
C HIS A 151 10.18 -8.72 -0.95
N CYS A 152 10.44 -9.20 0.27
CA CYS A 152 10.44 -8.34 1.47
C CYS A 152 11.79 -8.32 2.19
N LEU A 153 12.56 -9.40 2.07
CA LEU A 153 13.77 -9.68 2.83
C LEU A 153 14.83 -8.58 2.74
N SER A 154 15.04 -8.00 1.56
CA SER A 154 16.08 -7.00 1.30
C SER A 154 15.91 -5.71 2.11
N CYS A 155 14.67 -5.36 2.45
CA CYS A 155 14.34 -4.16 3.21
C CYS A 155 14.01 -4.47 4.68
N HIS A 156 13.35 -5.60 4.94
CA HIS A 156 12.83 -5.93 6.27
C HIS A 156 13.65 -6.96 7.06
N GLY A 157 14.72 -7.53 6.49
CA GLY A 157 15.59 -8.50 7.16
C GLY A 157 15.01 -9.92 7.26
N VAL A 158 15.86 -10.92 7.49
CA VAL A 158 15.49 -12.36 7.48
C VAL A 158 14.41 -12.73 8.50
N ASP A 159 14.43 -12.03 9.62
CA ASP A 159 13.63 -12.25 10.82
C ASP A 159 12.66 -11.08 11.08
N GLY A 160 12.47 -10.19 10.10
CA GLY A 160 11.65 -8.99 10.28
C GLY A 160 12.29 -7.93 11.18
N SER A 161 13.61 -8.00 11.45
CA SER A 161 14.33 -7.01 12.27
C SER A 161 14.46 -5.63 11.63
N GLY A 162 14.15 -5.49 10.34
CA GLY A 162 14.39 -4.28 9.55
C GLY A 162 15.87 -4.13 9.19
N VAL A 163 16.15 -3.44 8.08
CA VAL A 163 17.53 -3.11 7.70
C VAL A 163 17.81 -1.69 8.16
N THR A 164 18.33 -1.52 9.38
CA THR A 164 18.59 -0.20 10.00
C THR A 164 19.99 0.36 9.70
N SER A 165 20.54 0.09 8.52
CA SER A 165 21.94 0.43 8.24
C SER A 165 22.19 1.94 8.36
N ALA A 166 23.17 2.33 9.18
CA ALA A 166 23.64 3.72 9.33
C ALA A 166 24.33 4.26 8.07
N SER A 167 24.73 3.38 7.14
CA SER A 167 25.31 3.75 5.85
C SER A 167 24.26 3.95 4.75
N HIS A 168 22.97 3.74 5.05
CA HIS A 168 21.89 3.97 4.09
C HIS A 168 21.21 5.30 4.40
N PRO A 169 20.86 6.11 3.38
CA PRO A 169 20.08 7.33 3.57
C PRO A 169 18.80 7.02 4.34
N ARG A 170 18.30 8.00 5.10
CA ARG A 170 16.98 7.84 5.74
C ARG A 170 15.92 7.63 4.66
N GLY A 171 15.05 6.64 4.87
CA GLY A 171 13.84 6.43 4.08
C GLY A 171 12.83 7.56 4.32
N VAL A 172 11.65 7.46 3.73
CA VAL A 172 10.61 8.48 3.94
C VAL A 172 10.24 8.59 5.42
N LEU A 173 9.95 9.81 5.89
CA LEU A 173 9.63 10.10 7.29
C LEU A 173 10.76 9.78 8.28
N ASP A 174 12.02 9.92 7.88
CA ASP A 174 13.20 9.69 8.72
C ASP A 174 13.36 8.22 9.20
N VAL A 175 12.70 7.26 8.54
CA VAL A 175 12.89 5.83 8.82
C VAL A 175 14.36 5.47 8.58
N ARG A 176 15.00 4.84 9.59
CA ARG A 176 16.40 4.45 9.49
C ARG A 176 16.55 3.22 8.62
N GLY A 177 17.29 3.38 7.52
CA GLY A 177 17.56 2.32 6.55
C GLY A 177 16.40 2.03 5.61
N LEU A 178 16.38 0.87 4.96
CA LEU A 178 15.53 0.60 3.79
C LEU A 178 14.08 0.27 4.16
N GLY A 179 13.87 -0.38 5.29
CA GLY A 179 12.55 -0.80 5.75
C GLY A 179 12.50 -0.87 7.27
N PRO A 180 11.36 -0.50 7.88
CA PRO A 180 11.20 -0.62 9.32
C PRO A 180 11.18 -2.09 9.77
N PRO A 181 11.45 -2.36 11.06
CA PRO A 181 11.20 -3.67 11.64
C PRO A 181 9.72 -4.06 11.49
N LEU A 182 9.49 -5.34 11.20
CA LEU A 182 8.17 -5.97 11.15
C LEU A 182 7.85 -6.77 12.42
N LYS A 183 8.76 -6.77 13.40
CA LYS A 183 8.51 -7.39 14.69
C LYS A 183 7.32 -6.72 15.39
N ASP A 184 6.39 -7.55 15.88
CA ASP A 184 5.18 -7.14 16.62
C ASP A 184 4.18 -6.24 15.84
N VAL A 185 4.33 -6.08 14.52
CA VAL A 185 3.36 -5.30 13.70
C VAL A 185 2.02 -6.01 13.55
N GLY A 186 2.04 -7.35 13.53
CA GLY A 186 0.85 -8.20 13.41
C GLY A 186 0.27 -8.33 12.01
N GLU A 187 -0.85 -9.04 11.96
CA GLU A 187 -1.58 -9.28 10.71
C GLU A 187 -2.16 -7.98 10.14
N LEU A 188 -2.68 -7.11 11.01
CA LEU A 188 -3.37 -5.86 10.64
C LEU A 188 -2.50 -4.97 9.73
N ALA A 189 -1.24 -4.72 10.11
CA ALA A 189 -0.37 -3.88 9.29
C ALA A 189 0.01 -4.60 7.99
N ALA A 190 0.35 -5.89 8.06
CA ALA A 190 0.73 -6.66 6.88
C ALA A 190 -0.41 -6.72 5.86
N ASP A 191 -1.64 -7.03 6.28
CA ASP A 191 -2.80 -7.11 5.40
C ASP A 191 -3.10 -5.75 4.77
N PHE A 192 -3.09 -4.67 5.56
CA PHE A 192 -3.28 -3.32 5.04
C PHE A 192 -2.27 -2.97 3.94
N TYR A 193 -0.97 -3.08 4.21
CA TYR A 193 0.07 -2.68 3.26
C TYR A 193 0.09 -3.55 2.00
N LEU A 194 -0.23 -4.85 2.12
CA LEU A 194 -0.26 -5.78 0.99
C LEU A 194 -1.53 -5.65 0.14
N THR A 195 -2.70 -5.48 0.76
CA THR A 195 -3.98 -5.38 0.04
C THR A 195 -4.19 -4.03 -0.62
N THR A 196 -3.63 -2.95 -0.07
CA THR A 196 -3.62 -1.61 -0.69
C THR A 196 -2.56 -1.43 -1.77
N GLY A 197 -1.67 -2.42 -1.94
CA GLY A 197 -0.53 -2.32 -2.85
C GLY A 197 0.49 -1.26 -2.43
N TYR A 198 0.54 -0.88 -1.16
CA TYR A 198 1.57 0.00 -0.63
C TYR A 198 2.91 -0.73 -0.45
N MET A 199 2.85 -2.06 -0.31
CA MET A 199 4.01 -2.94 -0.32
C MET A 199 3.76 -4.13 -1.28
N PRO A 200 4.80 -4.60 -1.98
CA PRO A 200 6.18 -4.10 -1.97
C PRO A 200 6.31 -2.75 -2.69
N LEU A 201 7.13 -1.85 -2.14
CA LEU A 201 7.38 -0.53 -2.71
C LEU A 201 8.64 -0.57 -3.59
N GLU A 202 8.59 0.06 -4.76
CA GLU A 202 9.73 0.12 -5.69
C GLU A 202 10.86 1.01 -5.17
N ASP A 203 10.52 2.20 -4.63
CA ASP A 203 11.46 3.15 -4.05
C ASP A 203 11.09 3.45 -2.58
N PRO A 204 11.93 3.06 -1.59
CA PRO A 204 11.70 3.34 -0.17
C PRO A 204 11.79 4.82 0.21
N HIS A 205 12.11 5.71 -0.74
CA HIS A 205 12.14 7.17 -0.58
C HIS A 205 10.90 7.88 -1.16
N GLU A 206 9.95 7.15 -1.76
CA GLU A 206 8.67 7.71 -2.21
C GLU A 206 7.52 7.40 -1.24
N GLN A 207 6.51 8.27 -1.22
CA GLN A 207 5.25 7.96 -0.55
C GLN A 207 4.57 6.77 -1.26
N PRO A 208 4.11 5.75 -0.52
CA PRO A 208 3.30 4.67 -1.09
C PRO A 208 2.02 5.21 -1.74
N ARG A 209 1.73 4.75 -2.95
CA ARG A 209 0.48 5.04 -3.67
C ARG A 209 -0.38 3.79 -3.72
N HIS A 210 -1.70 3.96 -3.77
CA HIS A 210 -2.60 2.83 -3.94
C HIS A 210 -2.35 2.20 -5.30
N THR A 211 -2.03 0.91 -5.32
CA THR A 211 -1.79 0.16 -6.55
C THR A 211 -2.40 -1.23 -6.43
N LYS A 212 -2.46 -1.94 -7.55
CA LYS A 212 -2.83 -3.35 -7.51
C LYS A 212 -1.69 -4.15 -6.89
N SER A 213 -1.97 -4.87 -5.81
CA SER A 213 -1.02 -5.80 -5.21
C SER A 213 -0.49 -6.79 -6.27
N PRO A 214 0.83 -7.05 -6.32
CA PRO A 214 1.38 -8.09 -7.19
C PRO A 214 0.99 -9.50 -6.72
N PHE A 215 0.48 -9.63 -5.50
CA PHE A 215 0.09 -10.89 -4.88
C PHE A 215 -1.40 -11.16 -5.02
N ASP A 216 -1.78 -12.42 -5.18
CA ASP A 216 -3.17 -12.84 -5.07
C ASP A 216 -3.63 -12.98 -3.61
N LYS A 217 -4.93 -13.21 -3.38
CA LYS A 217 -5.49 -13.30 -2.03
C LYS A 217 -4.87 -14.41 -1.17
N ARG A 218 -4.45 -15.53 -1.77
CA ARG A 218 -3.84 -16.66 -1.05
C ARG A 218 -2.39 -16.34 -0.70
N GLU A 219 -1.68 -15.69 -1.60
CA GLU A 219 -0.32 -15.22 -1.39
C GLU A 219 -0.26 -14.14 -0.30
N ILE A 220 -1.18 -13.18 -0.33
CA ILE A 220 -1.33 -12.17 0.74
C ILE A 220 -1.59 -12.87 2.08
N ALA A 221 -2.57 -13.77 2.17
CA ALA A 221 -2.87 -14.48 3.41
C ALA A 221 -1.64 -15.26 3.95
N ALA A 222 -0.86 -15.87 3.05
CA ALA A 222 0.37 -16.58 3.43
C ALA A 222 1.46 -15.61 3.94
N LEU A 223 1.66 -14.47 3.28
CA LEU A 223 2.58 -13.42 3.70
C LEU A 223 2.17 -12.82 5.06
N VAL A 224 0.88 -12.50 5.23
CA VAL A 224 0.32 -11.98 6.47
C VAL A 224 0.56 -12.94 7.63
N ALA A 225 0.27 -14.24 7.44
CA ALA A 225 0.52 -15.26 8.44
C ALA A 225 2.02 -15.40 8.78
N TYR A 226 2.90 -15.27 7.79
CA TYR A 226 4.34 -15.34 8.01
C TYR A 226 4.86 -14.10 8.78
N VAL A 227 4.44 -12.89 8.41
CA VAL A 227 4.81 -11.66 9.12
C VAL A 227 4.28 -11.68 10.57
N ALA A 228 3.05 -12.19 10.78
CA ALA A 228 2.49 -12.36 12.11
C ALA A 228 3.30 -13.33 12.99
N SER A 229 4.09 -14.25 12.41
CA SER A 229 4.95 -15.17 13.15
C SER A 229 6.14 -14.48 13.85
N PHE A 230 6.49 -13.26 13.45
CA PHE A 230 7.63 -12.53 14.04
C PHE A 230 7.35 -11.94 15.43
N GLY A 231 6.11 -11.97 15.93
CA GLY A 231 5.82 -11.43 17.24
C GLY A 231 4.35 -11.46 17.64
N LYS A 232 4.00 -10.69 18.66
CA LYS A 232 2.62 -10.49 19.08
C LYS A 232 2.09 -9.23 18.40
N GLY A 233 1.11 -9.38 17.53
CA GLY A 233 0.54 -8.24 16.84
C GLY A 233 -0.98 -8.23 16.82
N THR A 234 -1.54 -7.19 16.24
CA THR A 234 -3.00 -7.01 16.17
C THR A 234 -3.57 -7.82 15.00
N PRO A 235 -4.65 -8.58 15.19
CA PRO A 235 -5.33 -9.27 14.09
C PRO A 235 -6.03 -8.26 13.16
N VAL A 236 -6.34 -8.69 11.93
CA VAL A 236 -7.13 -7.90 10.98
C VAL A 236 -8.51 -7.55 11.58
N PRO A 237 -8.93 -6.27 11.58
CA PRO A 237 -10.21 -5.87 12.13
C PRO A 237 -11.38 -6.38 11.28
N THR A 238 -12.50 -6.70 11.94
CA THR A 238 -13.76 -7.09 11.27
C THR A 238 -14.81 -6.00 11.51
N PRO A 239 -14.82 -4.92 10.70
CA PRO A 239 -15.75 -3.82 10.88
C PRO A 239 -17.18 -4.21 10.49
N HIS A 240 -18.16 -3.57 11.13
CA HIS A 240 -19.59 -3.78 10.93
C HIS A 240 -20.28 -2.45 10.58
N PRO A 241 -19.99 -1.86 9.42
CA PRO A 241 -20.55 -0.55 9.02
C PRO A 241 -22.08 -0.54 8.97
N GLU A 242 -22.73 -1.69 8.79
CA GLU A 242 -24.18 -1.85 8.86
C GLU A 242 -24.78 -1.51 10.24
N ARG A 243 -23.94 -1.47 11.28
CA ARG A 243 -24.32 -1.06 12.66
C ARG A 243 -23.98 0.40 12.96
N GLY A 244 -23.30 1.09 12.03
CA GLY A 244 -22.86 2.47 12.18
C GLY A 244 -23.97 3.48 11.89
N ASP A 245 -23.85 4.67 12.48
CA ASP A 245 -24.72 5.82 12.18
C ASP A 245 -23.98 6.80 11.27
N VAL A 246 -24.52 7.06 10.07
CA VAL A 246 -23.90 7.94 9.06
C VAL A 246 -23.74 9.39 9.55
N SER A 247 -24.68 9.90 10.37
CA SER A 247 -24.62 11.28 10.89
C SER A 247 -23.56 11.42 11.98
N VAL A 248 -23.43 10.40 12.84
CA VAL A 248 -22.34 10.30 13.81
C VAL A 248 -21.00 10.16 13.08
N GLY A 249 -20.96 9.30 12.05
CA GLY A 249 -19.81 9.09 11.19
C GLY A 249 -19.33 10.37 10.51
N LEU A 250 -20.23 11.16 9.93
CA LEU A 250 -19.93 12.47 9.34
C LEU A 250 -19.28 13.40 10.36
N SER A 251 -19.83 13.46 11.56
CA SER A 251 -19.34 14.34 12.62
C SER A 251 -17.92 13.95 13.03
N LEU A 252 -17.68 12.65 13.29
CA LEU A 252 -16.37 12.12 13.68
C LEU A 252 -15.34 12.25 12.55
N PHE A 253 -15.73 11.97 11.31
CA PHE A 253 -14.86 12.10 10.15
C PHE A 253 -14.48 13.56 9.92
N THR A 254 -15.42 14.48 10.07
CA THR A 254 -15.13 15.93 9.99
C THR A 254 -14.15 16.38 11.06
N GLU A 255 -14.29 15.85 12.29
CA GLU A 255 -13.43 16.20 13.42
C GLU A 255 -12.00 15.63 13.29
N HIS A 256 -11.85 14.40 12.76
CA HIS A 256 -10.59 13.67 12.82
C HIS A 256 -9.89 13.42 11.47
N CYS A 257 -10.63 13.45 10.36
CA CYS A 257 -10.14 12.94 9.06
C CYS A 257 -10.21 13.98 7.94
N ALA A 258 -11.25 14.82 7.93
CA ALA A 258 -11.53 15.76 6.83
C ALA A 258 -10.44 16.82 6.62
N GLY A 259 -9.62 17.09 7.64
CA GLY A 259 -8.46 17.99 7.51
C GLY A 259 -7.45 17.53 6.45
N CYS A 260 -7.34 16.22 6.21
CA CYS A 260 -6.47 15.65 5.18
C CYS A 260 -7.27 15.08 4.00
N HIS A 261 -8.34 14.33 4.27
CA HIS A 261 -9.08 13.61 3.24
C HIS A 261 -10.21 14.41 2.60
N GLN A 262 -10.41 15.68 2.98
CA GLN A 262 -11.58 16.51 2.65
C GLN A 262 -12.90 15.89 3.16
N VAL A 263 -13.96 16.69 3.27
CA VAL A 263 -15.21 16.24 3.92
C VAL A 263 -15.80 15.02 3.21
N VAL A 264 -15.82 15.01 1.87
CA VAL A 264 -16.37 13.90 1.06
C VAL A 264 -15.36 12.78 0.76
N ALA A 265 -14.24 12.74 1.49
CA ALA A 265 -13.20 11.70 1.36
C ALA A 265 -12.51 11.64 -0.03
N GLU A 266 -12.39 12.79 -0.70
CA GLU A 266 -11.73 12.94 -2.01
C GLU A 266 -10.19 12.99 -1.92
N GLY A 267 -9.63 13.00 -0.71
CA GLY A 267 -8.19 13.14 -0.52
C GLY A 267 -7.74 14.59 -0.71
N GLY A 268 -6.43 14.82 -0.65
CA GLY A 268 -5.88 16.17 -0.75
C GLY A 268 -4.37 16.24 -0.60
N TYR A 269 -3.82 17.41 -0.87
CA TYR A 269 -2.39 17.67 -0.68
C TYR A 269 -2.15 18.24 0.71
N VAL A 270 -1.21 17.64 1.45
CA VAL A 270 -0.72 18.14 2.72
C VAL A 270 0.79 18.41 2.60
N THR A 271 1.38 19.06 3.60
CA THR A 271 2.83 19.32 3.60
C THR A 271 3.60 18.01 3.52
N ASN A 272 4.33 17.80 2.42
CA ASN A 272 5.15 16.62 2.14
C ASN A 272 4.40 15.29 1.99
N ALA A 273 3.07 15.31 1.75
CA ALA A 273 2.32 14.10 1.44
C ALA A 273 1.04 14.38 0.63
N VAL A 274 0.50 13.30 0.07
CA VAL A 274 -0.82 13.28 -0.56
C VAL A 274 -1.72 12.35 0.24
N ALA A 275 -2.81 12.86 0.80
CA ALA A 275 -3.86 12.03 1.36
C ALA A 275 -4.66 11.41 0.20
N PRO A 276 -4.75 10.07 0.11
CA PRO A 276 -5.47 9.43 -0.99
C PRO A 276 -6.98 9.65 -0.88
N PRO A 277 -7.71 9.64 -2.00
CA PRO A 277 -9.16 9.52 -1.99
C PRO A 277 -9.58 8.14 -1.46
N LEU A 278 -10.76 8.05 -0.84
CA LEU A 278 -11.24 6.81 -0.21
C LEU A 278 -12.32 6.07 -1.02
N HIS A 279 -12.56 6.46 -2.29
CA HIS A 279 -13.61 5.84 -3.11
C HIS A 279 -13.36 4.35 -3.37
N GLU A 280 -12.10 3.91 -3.52
CA GLU A 280 -11.76 2.49 -3.73
C GLU A 280 -11.56 1.71 -2.42
N ALA A 281 -11.38 2.40 -1.29
CA ALA A 281 -11.01 1.75 -0.03
C ALA A 281 -12.13 0.86 0.51
N THR A 282 -11.80 -0.39 0.87
CA THR A 282 -12.77 -1.31 1.50
C THR A 282 -13.00 -0.95 2.97
N ALA A 283 -14.10 -1.45 3.56
CA ALA A 283 -14.38 -1.25 4.99
C ALA A 283 -13.23 -1.72 5.89
N VAL A 284 -12.64 -2.88 5.56
CA VAL A 284 -11.49 -3.45 6.29
C VAL A 284 -10.28 -2.52 6.16
N GLN A 285 -9.92 -2.10 4.95
CA GLN A 285 -8.79 -1.19 4.72
C GLN A 285 -8.95 0.15 5.44
N ILE A 286 -10.17 0.71 5.51
CA ILE A 286 -10.42 1.93 6.28
C ILE A 286 -10.21 1.67 7.78
N ALA A 287 -10.73 0.56 8.30
CA ALA A 287 -10.53 0.19 9.70
C ALA A 287 -9.05 0.01 10.02
N GLU A 288 -8.31 -0.68 9.17
CA GLU A 288 -6.88 -0.87 9.30
C GLU A 288 -6.12 0.44 9.24
N ALA A 289 -6.36 1.29 8.23
CA ALA A 289 -5.71 2.59 8.10
C ALA A 289 -5.85 3.44 9.38
N VAL A 290 -7.05 3.46 9.97
CA VAL A 290 -7.32 4.18 11.22
C VAL A 290 -6.51 3.62 12.39
N ARG A 291 -6.29 2.29 12.43
CA ARG A 291 -5.55 1.61 13.52
C ARG A 291 -4.04 1.56 13.31
N VAL A 292 -3.56 1.53 12.06
CA VAL A 292 -2.13 1.58 11.68
C VAL A 292 -1.63 3.01 11.78
N GLY A 293 -2.35 3.96 11.17
CA GLY A 293 -1.83 5.30 10.87
C GLY A 293 -0.74 5.24 9.79
N PRO A 294 -1.08 4.93 8.53
CA PRO A 294 -0.09 4.78 7.47
C PRO A 294 0.53 6.13 7.10
N TYR A 295 1.85 6.13 6.88
CA TYR A 295 2.60 7.30 6.44
C TYR A 295 2.45 8.49 7.40
N LEU A 296 1.92 9.64 6.94
CA LEU A 296 1.64 10.80 7.81
C LEU A 296 0.28 10.74 8.51
N MET A 297 -0.54 9.74 8.23
CA MET A 297 -1.84 9.60 8.88
C MET A 297 -1.63 9.23 10.36
N PRO A 298 -2.23 9.98 11.31
CA PRO A 298 -2.11 9.62 12.72
C PRO A 298 -2.82 8.30 13.01
N ARG A 299 -2.24 7.53 13.94
CA ARG A 299 -2.86 6.32 14.48
C ARG A 299 -3.94 6.67 15.50
N PHE A 300 -5.11 6.06 15.39
CA PHE A 300 -6.21 6.20 16.34
C PHE A 300 -6.46 4.92 17.13
N GLN A 301 -6.14 4.95 18.42
CA GLN A 301 -6.37 3.81 19.32
C GLN A 301 -7.86 3.66 19.66
N LYS A 302 -8.25 2.50 20.19
CA LYS A 302 -9.64 2.23 20.62
C LYS A 302 -10.16 3.21 21.69
N SER A 303 -9.26 3.83 22.45
CA SER A 303 -9.57 4.87 23.44
C SER A 303 -9.93 6.22 22.81
N GLN A 304 -9.47 6.50 21.59
CA GLN A 304 -9.77 7.73 20.85
C GLN A 304 -10.97 7.55 19.92
N ILE A 305 -10.99 6.43 19.18
CA ILE A 305 -12.08 6.04 18.30
C ILE A 305 -12.42 4.58 18.65
N SER A 306 -13.53 4.37 19.34
CA SER A 306 -14.03 3.02 19.66
C SER A 306 -14.45 2.26 18.40
N ASP A 307 -14.64 0.94 18.48
CA ASP A 307 -15.02 0.15 17.31
C ASP A 307 -16.41 0.55 16.77
N ALA A 308 -17.37 0.90 17.62
CA ALA A 308 -18.68 1.40 17.19
C ALA A 308 -18.59 2.78 16.51
N GLN A 309 -17.70 3.65 16.98
CA GLN A 309 -17.42 4.93 16.32
C GLN A 309 -16.73 4.71 14.97
N LEU A 310 -15.82 3.75 14.89
CA LEU A 310 -15.16 3.36 13.65
C LEU A 310 -16.15 2.79 12.63
N ASP A 311 -17.09 1.94 13.06
CA ASP A 311 -18.17 1.45 12.20
C ASP A 311 -19.01 2.60 11.63
N SER A 312 -19.29 3.63 12.44
CA SER A 312 -20.00 4.84 12.01
C SER A 312 -19.18 5.66 11.01
N ILE A 313 -17.87 5.83 11.23
CA ILE A 313 -16.97 6.49 10.27
C ILE A 313 -16.94 5.74 8.94
N ILE A 314 -16.81 4.40 8.97
CA ILE A 314 -16.80 3.58 7.76
C ILE A 314 -18.14 3.66 7.03
N ALA A 315 -19.26 3.63 7.76
CA ALA A 315 -20.59 3.81 7.17
C ALA A 315 -20.70 5.17 6.46
N TYR A 316 -20.19 6.24 7.08
CA TYR A 316 -20.14 7.56 6.45
C TYR A 316 -19.25 7.58 5.21
N VAL A 317 -18.04 7.02 5.26
CA VAL A 317 -17.13 6.98 4.10
C VAL A 317 -17.78 6.20 2.95
N GLN A 318 -18.47 5.09 3.22
CA GLN A 318 -19.21 4.35 2.21
C GLN A 318 -20.35 5.16 1.59
N TRP A 319 -21.09 5.91 2.41
CA TRP A 319 -22.09 6.86 1.93
C TRP A 319 -21.46 7.97 1.07
N ALA A 320 -20.31 8.51 1.49
CA ALA A 320 -19.60 9.59 0.79
C ALA A 320 -19.07 9.20 -0.60
N LYS A 321 -18.99 7.90 -0.92
CA LYS A 321 -18.70 7.44 -2.29
C LYS A 321 -19.82 7.80 -3.27
N HIS A 322 -21.06 7.76 -2.80
CA HIS A 322 -22.26 8.01 -3.62
C HIS A 322 -23.30 8.85 -2.85
N PRO A 323 -22.99 10.08 -2.43
CA PRO A 323 -23.94 10.97 -1.77
C PRO A 323 -25.02 11.42 -2.76
N ASP A 324 -26.20 11.68 -2.22
CA ASP A 324 -27.29 12.30 -2.98
C ASP A 324 -26.95 13.76 -3.29
N ASP A 325 -26.69 14.08 -4.56
CA ASP A 325 -26.36 15.44 -5.01
C ASP A 325 -27.64 16.31 -5.09
N ARG A 326 -28.15 16.73 -3.92
CA ARG A 326 -29.30 17.63 -3.80
C ARG A 326 -28.91 19.03 -4.28
N GLY A 327 -29.07 19.28 -5.58
CA GLY A 327 -28.62 20.49 -6.28
C GLY A 327 -28.30 20.24 -7.75
N GLY A 328 -28.27 18.97 -8.17
CA GLY A 328 -28.04 18.57 -9.55
C GLY A 328 -26.57 18.27 -9.79
N TRP A 329 -25.91 19.07 -10.63
CA TRP A 329 -24.58 18.75 -11.14
C TRP A 329 -23.50 18.87 -10.06
N SER A 330 -22.77 17.77 -9.79
CA SER A 330 -21.86 17.65 -8.65
C SER A 330 -20.44 18.16 -8.87
N ILE A 331 -20.04 18.47 -10.11
CA ILE A 331 -18.73 19.08 -10.50
C ILE A 331 -17.54 18.45 -9.74
N GLY A 332 -17.53 17.13 -9.59
CA GLY A 332 -16.46 16.40 -8.90
C GLY A 332 -16.37 16.62 -7.39
N ARG A 333 -17.31 17.36 -6.76
CA ARG A 333 -17.42 17.58 -5.31
C ARG A 333 -16.14 18.12 -4.66
N ILE A 334 -15.31 18.80 -5.45
CA ILE A 334 -14.01 19.37 -5.06
C ILE A 334 -14.21 20.63 -4.20
N GLY A 335 -15.44 21.15 -4.14
CA GLY A 335 -15.86 22.18 -3.21
C GLY A 335 -16.08 23.55 -3.86
N PRO A 336 -16.24 24.60 -3.04
CA PRO A 336 -16.83 25.86 -3.48
C PRO A 336 -15.96 26.64 -4.48
N VAL A 337 -14.65 26.36 -4.54
CA VAL A 337 -13.72 27.10 -5.41
C VAL A 337 -13.86 26.65 -6.87
N PRO A 338 -13.67 25.36 -7.24
CA PRO A 338 -13.93 24.90 -8.61
C PRO A 338 -15.38 25.10 -9.04
N GLU A 339 -16.35 24.83 -8.14
CA GLU A 339 -17.77 25.06 -8.41
C GLU A 339 -18.06 26.54 -8.68
N GLY A 340 -17.47 27.45 -7.89
CA GLY A 340 -17.59 28.89 -8.08
C GLY A 340 -16.97 29.37 -9.39
N LEU A 341 -15.81 28.81 -9.79
CA LEU A 341 -15.19 29.12 -11.08
C LEU A 341 -16.07 28.70 -12.24
N VAL A 342 -16.63 27.49 -12.20
CA VAL A 342 -17.54 26.99 -13.24
C VAL A 342 -18.81 27.84 -13.29
N ALA A 343 -19.43 28.12 -12.13
CA ALA A 343 -20.60 28.98 -12.06
C ALA A 343 -20.32 30.39 -12.60
N TRP A 344 -19.16 30.97 -12.27
CA TRP A 344 -18.73 32.28 -12.75
C TRP A 344 -18.51 32.28 -14.27
N LEU A 345 -17.85 31.26 -14.82
CA LEU A 345 -17.63 31.14 -16.27
C LEU A 345 -18.96 31.02 -17.03
N ILE A 346 -19.88 30.18 -16.55
CA ILE A 346 -21.22 30.02 -17.16
C ILE A 346 -21.98 31.34 -17.08
N ALA A 347 -21.97 32.01 -15.92
CA ALA A 347 -22.65 33.29 -15.75
C ALA A 347 -22.05 34.39 -16.63
N ALA A 348 -20.72 34.48 -16.73
CA ALA A 348 -20.04 35.47 -17.56
C ALA A 348 -20.34 35.26 -19.05
N VAL A 349 -20.30 34.01 -19.54
CA VAL A 349 -20.64 33.69 -20.94
C VAL A 349 -22.10 34.01 -21.24
N ALA A 350 -23.03 33.64 -20.34
CA ALA A 350 -24.44 33.96 -20.49
C ALA A 350 -24.69 35.47 -20.52
N LEU A 351 -24.05 36.23 -19.61
CA LEU A 351 -24.17 37.69 -19.55
C LEU A 351 -23.68 38.36 -20.84
N VAL A 352 -22.49 37.99 -21.32
CA VAL A 352 -21.94 38.51 -22.57
C VAL A 352 -22.85 38.15 -23.75
N GLY A 353 -23.34 36.92 -23.82
CA GLY A 353 -24.31 36.48 -24.84
C GLY A 353 -25.57 37.34 -24.85
N CYS A 354 -26.17 37.58 -23.68
CA CYS A 354 -27.32 38.47 -23.54
C CYS A 354 -27.02 39.90 -24.01
N CYS A 355 -25.88 40.47 -23.61
CA CYS A 355 -25.46 41.81 -24.04
C CYS A 355 -25.31 41.90 -25.56
N VAL A 356 -24.72 40.89 -26.21
CA VAL A 356 -24.57 40.85 -27.67
C VAL A 356 -25.93 40.76 -28.37
N VAL A 357 -26.85 39.93 -27.88
CA VAL A 357 -28.20 39.80 -28.46
C VAL A 357 -28.99 41.09 -28.34
N ILE A 358 -28.99 41.72 -27.16
CA ILE A 358 -29.69 43.00 -26.93
C ILE A 358 -29.04 44.09 -27.80
N GLY A 359 -27.71 44.20 -27.80
CA GLY A 359 -26.99 45.21 -28.58
C GLY A 359 -27.06 45.03 -30.10
N ARG A 360 -27.42 43.84 -30.60
CA ARG A 360 -27.74 43.61 -32.02
C ARG A 360 -29.17 44.04 -32.35
N ARG A 361 -30.13 43.78 -31.47
CA ARG A 361 -31.54 44.19 -31.64
C ARG A 361 -31.74 45.70 -31.64
N VAL A 362 -30.95 46.46 -30.85
CA VAL A 362 -31.05 47.93 -30.80
C VAL A 362 -30.47 48.62 -32.05
N ARG A 363 -29.64 47.90 -32.84
CA ARG A 363 -29.01 48.43 -34.05
C ARG A 363 -29.83 48.20 -35.33
N GLN A 364 -30.85 47.36 -35.25
CA GLN A 364 -31.86 47.15 -36.29
C GLN A 364 -33.07 48.01 -35.96
#